data_AF-A0A2V8SQQ7-F1
#
_entry.id   AF-A0A2V8SQQ7-F1
#
_cell.length_a   1.000
_cell.length_b   1.000
_cell.length_c   1.000
_cell.angle_alpha   90.00
_cell.angle_beta   90.00
_cell.angle_gamma   90.00
#
_symmetry.space_group_name_H-M   'P 1'
#
loop_
_entity.id
_entity.type
_entity.pdbx_description
1 polymer ?
#
loop_
_entity_poly.entity_id
_entity_poly.type
_entity_poly.pdbx_seq_one_letter_code
_entity_poly.pdbx_strand_id
1 'polypeptide(L)'
;MEPSRLQITLASIPLGGRLLIRSKKDWRVAVVSRIGEEKITISVASPGGYCYRLRRPIDAEIIFDGGIPFLKPESAEAWRENFSSYDVRW
;
A
#
# COMPACT_ATOMS: atom_id res chain seq x y z
N MET A 1 -10.32 -7.49 30.07
CA MET A 1 -10.70 -7.07 28.70
C MET A 1 -9.50 -6.35 28.13
N GLU A 2 -8.76 -6.98 27.21
CA GLU A 2 -7.80 -6.22 26.41
C GLU A 2 -8.57 -5.22 25.54
N PRO A 3 -8.12 -3.96 25.42
CA PRO A 3 -8.75 -3.02 24.52
C PRO A 3 -8.64 -3.55 23.09
N SER A 4 -9.77 -3.62 22.38
CA SER A 4 -9.80 -3.93 20.96
C SER A 4 -8.83 -3.00 20.23
N ARG A 5 -7.74 -3.53 19.67
CA ARG A 5 -6.88 -2.77 18.77
C ARG A 5 -7.79 -2.19 17.69
N LEU A 6 -7.90 -0.87 17.62
CA LEU A 6 -8.54 -0.19 16.50
C LEU A 6 -7.80 -0.65 15.24
N GLN A 7 -8.47 -1.48 14.43
CA GLN A 7 -7.90 -1.98 13.20
C GLN A 7 -7.95 -0.84 12.19
N ILE A 8 -6.80 -0.19 11.98
CA ILE A 8 -6.68 0.93 11.05
C ILE A 8 -6.55 0.34 9.65
N THR A 9 -7.41 0.77 8.74
CA THR A 9 -7.46 0.27 7.36
C THR A 9 -7.03 1.34 6.38
N LEU A 10 -6.81 0.96 5.12
CA LEU A 10 -6.42 1.86 4.06
C LEU A 10 -7.46 2.97 3.82
N ALA A 11 -8.74 2.71 4.09
CA ALA A 11 -9.82 3.72 4.05
C ALA A 11 -9.62 4.88 5.03
N SER A 12 -8.83 4.69 6.08
CA SER A 12 -8.50 5.77 7.02
C SER A 12 -7.47 6.77 6.46
N ILE A 13 -6.75 6.39 5.39
CA ILE A 13 -5.73 7.24 4.78
C ILE A 13 -6.42 8.15 3.76
N PRO A 14 -6.32 9.49 3.90
CA PRO A 14 -6.98 10.43 3.00
C PRO A 14 -6.37 10.38 1.60
N LEU A 15 -7.09 10.92 0.61
CA LEU A 15 -6.54 11.18 -0.71
C LEU A 15 -5.27 12.06 -0.60
N GLY A 16 -4.20 11.69 -1.29
CA GLY A 16 -2.88 12.31 -1.15
C GLY A 16 -2.10 11.86 0.09
N GLY A 17 -2.71 11.07 0.97
CA GLY A 17 -2.06 10.47 2.12
C GLY A 17 -0.93 9.53 1.70
N ARG A 18 0.18 9.59 2.44
CA ARG A 18 1.39 8.81 2.17
C ARG A 18 1.45 7.61 3.08
N LEU A 19 1.94 6.50 2.54
CA LEU A 19 2.23 5.29 3.28
C LEU A 19 3.43 4.56 2.70
N LEU A 20 4.03 3.68 3.49
CA LEU A 20 5.06 2.76 3.04
C LEU A 20 4.45 1.43 2.61
N ILE A 21 5.00 0.85 1.56
CA ILE A 21 4.65 -0.48 1.10
C ILE A 21 5.90 -1.33 0.95
N ARG A 22 5.77 -2.64 1.13
CA ARG A 22 6.88 -3.58 0.98
C ARG A 22 7.00 -4.04 -0.48
N SER A 23 8.15 -3.79 -1.09
CA SER A 23 8.60 -4.50 -2.30
C SER A 23 9.36 -5.76 -1.91
N LYS A 24 9.76 -6.59 -2.89
CA LYS A 24 10.63 -7.76 -2.66
C LYS A 24 11.98 -7.36 -2.06
N LYS A 25 12.62 -6.30 -2.60
CA LYS A 25 13.98 -5.92 -2.21
C LYS A 25 14.06 -4.71 -1.27
N ASP A 26 13.06 -3.84 -1.25
CA ASP A 26 13.08 -2.61 -0.44
C ASP A 26 11.68 -2.16 0.01
N TRP A 27 11.61 -1.02 0.70
CA TRP A 27 10.37 -0.34 1.06
C TRP A 27 10.15 0.84 0.14
N ARG A 28 8.89 1.16 -0.17
CA ARG A 28 8.53 2.22 -1.11
C ARG A 28 7.53 3.18 -0.52
N VAL A 29 7.72 4.46 -0.79
CA VAL A 29 6.70 5.48 -0.57
C VAL A 29 5.62 5.31 -1.62
N ALA A 30 4.38 5.28 -1.14
CA ALA A 30 3.19 5.22 -1.95
C ALA A 30 2.23 6.33 -1.50
N VAL A 31 1.34 6.73 -2.41
CA VAL A 31 0.37 7.80 -2.18
C VAL A 31 -1.02 7.32 -2.55
N VAL A 32 -2.01 7.53 -1.69
CA VAL A 32 -3.41 7.30 -2.04
C VAL A 32 -3.79 8.26 -3.16
N SER A 33 -4.00 7.72 -4.35
CA SER A 33 -4.24 8.49 -5.58
C SER A 33 -5.70 8.49 -6.03
N ARG A 34 -6.49 7.54 -5.54
CA ARG A 34 -7.95 7.50 -5.72
C ARG A 34 -8.60 6.65 -4.63
N ILE A 35 -9.74 7.10 -4.12
CA ILE A 35 -10.62 6.33 -3.25
C ILE A 35 -11.87 5.99 -4.07
N GLY A 36 -12.17 4.71 -4.21
CA GLY A 36 -13.42 4.21 -4.79
C GLY A 36 -14.25 3.50 -3.72
N GLU A 37 -15.44 3.05 -4.10
CA GLU A 37 -16.38 2.41 -3.16
C GLU A 37 -15.84 1.11 -2.57
N GLU A 38 -15.24 0.25 -3.39
CA GLU A 38 -14.72 -1.06 -2.94
C GLU A 38 -13.19 -1.11 -2.86
N LYS A 39 -12.51 -0.23 -3.59
CA LYS A 39 -11.05 -0.30 -3.78
C LYS A 39 -10.41 1.08 -3.75
N ILE A 40 -9.24 1.14 -3.16
CA ILE A 40 -8.36 2.31 -3.12
C ILE A 40 -7.21 2.08 -4.10
N THR A 41 -6.89 3.11 -4.88
CA THR A 41 -5.73 3.10 -5.79
C THR A 41 -4.59 3.87 -5.18
N ILE A 42 -3.44 3.22 -5.02
CA ILE A 42 -2.22 3.79 -4.48
C ILE A 42 -1.20 3.92 -5.60
N SER A 43 -0.61 5.09 -5.78
CA SER A 43 0.47 5.32 -6.74
C SER A 43 1.82 5.13 -6.05
N VAL A 44 2.73 4.42 -6.70
CA VAL A 44 4.06 4.09 -6.19
C VAL A 44 5.11 4.57 -7.18
N ALA A 45 6.09 5.31 -6.68
CA ALA A 45 7.24 5.71 -7.48
C ALA A 45 8.26 4.57 -7.54
N SER A 46 8.67 4.20 -8.76
CA SER A 46 9.79 3.27 -8.98
C SER A 46 11.11 4.05 -9.01
N PRO A 47 12.26 3.38 -8.76
CA PRO A 47 13.56 4.06 -8.88
C PRO A 47 13.88 4.46 -10.32
N GLY A 48 13.27 3.82 -11.31
CA GLY A 48 13.50 4.09 -12.72
C GLY A 48 12.81 5.35 -13.24
N GLY A 49 12.19 6.14 -12.36
CA GLY A 49 11.44 7.34 -12.73
C GLY A 49 10.01 7.06 -13.21
N TYR A 50 9.59 5.79 -13.23
CA TYR A 50 8.21 5.41 -13.55
C TYR A 50 7.33 5.48 -12.29
N CYS A 51 6.03 5.55 -12.51
CA CYS A 51 5.03 5.36 -11.46
C CYS A 51 4.07 4.25 -11.88
N TYR A 52 3.76 3.36 -10.94
CA TYR A 52 2.74 2.34 -11.14
C TYR A 52 1.65 2.46 -10.08
N ARG A 53 0.51 1.82 -10.33
CA ARG A 53 -0.67 1.92 -9.48
C ARG A 53 -1.03 0.56 -8.90
N LEU A 54 -1.22 0.52 -7.60
CA LEU A 54 -1.75 -0.61 -6.85
C LEU A 54 -3.23 -0.38 -6.59
N ARG A 55 -4.07 -1.40 -6.76
CA ARG A 55 -5.44 -1.39 -6.25
C ARG A 55 -5.53 -2.31 -5.06
N ARG A 56 -6.07 -1.83 -3.96
CA ARG A 56 -6.25 -2.60 -2.73
C ARG A 56 -7.68 -2.45 -2.21
N PRO A 57 -8.22 -3.47 -1.54
CA PRO A 57 -9.48 -3.35 -0.82
C PRO A 57 -9.46 -2.18 0.17
N ILE A 58 -10.62 -1.56 0.39
CA ILE A 58 -10.75 -0.45 1.36
C ILE A 58 -10.39 -0.86 2.79
N ASP A 59 -10.59 -2.14 3.12
CA ASP A 59 -10.36 -2.75 4.42
C ASP A 59 -8.94 -3.32 4.58
N ALA A 60 -8.07 -3.13 3.58
CA ALA A 60 -6.67 -3.54 3.66
C ALA A 60 -6.00 -2.94 4.90
N GLU A 61 -5.36 -3.78 5.71
CA GLU A 61 -4.84 -3.39 7.02
C GLU A 61 -3.62 -2.47 6.90
N ILE A 62 -3.61 -1.42 7.73
CA ILE A 62 -2.49 -0.51 7.91
C ILE A 62 -1.85 -0.76 9.27
N ILE A 63 -0.54 -0.96 9.26
CA ILE A 63 0.28 -1.05 10.47
C ILE A 63 0.99 0.29 10.65
N PHE A 64 1.21 0.72 11.89
CA PHE A 64 2.03 1.89 12.20
C PHE A 64 3.32 1.45 12.88
N ASP A 65 4.45 1.94 12.38
CA ASP A 65 5.71 1.96 13.12
C ASP A 65 6.00 3.42 13.49
N GLY A 66 5.77 3.75 14.76
CA GLY A 66 5.67 5.12 15.22
C GLY A 66 4.55 5.90 14.49
N GLY A 67 4.90 7.02 13.87
CA GLY A 67 3.97 7.87 13.11
C GLY A 67 3.87 7.54 11.62
N ILE A 68 4.53 6.47 11.15
CA ILE A 68 4.60 6.13 9.73
C ILE A 68 3.61 5.00 9.44
N PRO A 69 2.64 5.18 8.52
CA PRO A 69 1.73 4.12 8.12
C PRO A 69 2.37 3.19 7.09
N PHE A 70 2.12 1.89 7.24
CA PHE A 70 2.60 0.81 6.38
C PHE A 70 1.40 0.00 5.91
N LEU A 71 1.33 -0.27 4.61
CA LEU A 71 0.41 -1.29 4.10
C LEU A 71 0.92 -2.67 4.52
N LYS A 72 0.10 -3.43 5.24
CA LYS A 72 0.45 -4.79 5.63
C LYS A 72 0.63 -5.65 4.37
N PRO A 73 1.79 -6.29 4.17
CA PRO A 73 1.98 -7.18 3.03
C PRO A 73 1.09 -8.41 3.21
N GLU A 74 0.23 -8.72 2.25
CA GLU A 74 -0.46 -10.02 2.24
C GLU A 74 0.49 -11.08 1.65
N SER A 75 0.54 -12.26 2.25
CA SER A 75 1.42 -13.36 1.81
C SER A 75 1.10 -13.90 0.42
N ALA A 76 -0.05 -13.54 -0.15
CA ALA A 76 -0.57 -14.03 -1.41
C ALA A 76 -0.85 -12.92 -2.44
N GLU A 77 -0.32 -11.70 -2.26
CA GLU A 77 -0.47 -10.67 -3.29
C GLU A 77 0.01 -11.22 -4.64
N ALA A 78 -0.82 -11.18 -5.68
CA ALA A 78 -0.47 -11.58 -7.04
C ALA A 78 0.57 -10.61 -7.65
N TRP A 79 1.78 -10.61 -7.08
CA TRP A 79 2.89 -9.72 -7.40
C TRP A 79 3.34 -9.88 -8.85
N ARG A 80 3.27 -11.12 -9.34
CA ARG A 80 3.65 -11.50 -10.69
C ARG A 80 2.69 -10.97 -11.75
N GLU A 81 1.40 -10.94 -11.45
CA GLU A 81 0.37 -10.51 -12.39
C GLU A 81 0.34 -8.99 -12.56
N ASN A 82 0.83 -8.24 -11.58
CA ASN A 82 0.68 -6.81 -11.58
C ASN A 82 1.96 -6.01 -11.90
N PHE A 83 3.18 -6.52 -11.63
CA PHE A 83 4.36 -5.62 -11.52
C PHE A 83 5.69 -6.05 -12.17
N SER A 84 5.86 -7.30 -12.60
CA SER A 84 7.18 -7.76 -13.08
C SER A 84 7.72 -7.00 -14.30
N SER A 85 6.83 -6.35 -15.07
CA SER A 85 7.17 -5.58 -16.27
C SER A 85 7.63 -4.14 -15.99
N TYR A 86 7.33 -3.57 -14.81
CA TYR A 86 7.59 -2.14 -14.53
C TYR A 86 8.70 -1.89 -13.50
N ASP A 87 9.05 -2.87 -12.67
CA ASP A 87 10.18 -2.77 -11.73
C ASP A 87 10.77 -4.17 -11.43
N VAL A 88 12.01 -4.41 -11.88
CA VAL A 88 12.75 -5.67 -11.67
C VAL A 88 13.15 -5.93 -10.20
N ARG A 89 12.91 -4.96 -9.31
CA ARG A 89 13.17 -5.10 -7.87
C ARG A 89 11.98 -5.69 -7.11
N TRP A 90 10.84 -5.86 -7.77
CA TRP A 90 9.66 -6.56 -7.26
C TRP A 90 9.69 -8.05 -7.61
#